data_AF-A0A9E0RSL9-F1
#
_entry.id   AF-A0A9E0RSL9-F1
#
_cell.length_a   1.000
_cell.length_b   1.000
_cell.length_c   1.000
_cell.angle_alpha   90.00
_cell.angle_beta   90.00
_cell.angle_gamma   90.00
#
_symmetry.space_group_name_H-M   'P 1'
#
loop_
_entity.id
_entity.type
_entity.pdbx_description
1 polymer ?
#
loop_
_entity_poly.entity_id
_entity_poly.type
_entity_poly.pdbx_seq_one_letter_code
_entity_poly.pdbx_strand_id
1 'polypeptide(L)'
;TAGTLVGVATQAGLTKTDGTIENLDRALKADSTSSVAGALVGCAPVTSYVESAAGVAAGGKTGLTACAVGMLFLAMIFFAPLASMIPPFATAGALLYVALLMMSGMQHLTWSDPTELLPALLTIIMVPLSFSIANGIAAGFLSYVLLKVIAGKASDVSAAAWVMALIFMARFAFV
;
A
#
# COMPACT_ATOMS: atom_id res chain seq x y z
N THR A 1 0.69 2.04 1.73
CA THR A 1 1.82 2.73 1.08
C THR A 1 3.05 1.83 1.00
N ALA A 2 3.51 1.23 2.11
CA ALA A 2 4.71 0.38 2.12
C ALA A 2 4.69 -0.77 1.07
N GLY A 3 3.57 -1.50 0.93
CA GLY A 3 3.49 -2.63 0.00
C GLY A 3 3.67 -2.25 -1.47
N THR A 4 3.07 -1.14 -1.91
CA THR A 4 3.20 -0.67 -3.29
C THR A 4 4.57 -0.07 -3.57
N LEU A 5 5.17 0.59 -2.57
CA LEU A 5 6.55 1.09 -2.64
C LEU A 5 7.54 -0.07 -2.86
N VAL A 6 7.41 -1.14 -2.08
CA VAL A 6 8.23 -2.36 -2.21
C VAL A 6 8.06 -3.00 -3.60
N GLY A 7 6.82 -3.08 -4.10
CA GLY A 7 6.53 -3.62 -5.43
C GLY A 7 7.21 -2.81 -6.55
N VAL A 8 7.10 -1.48 -6.52
CA VAL A 8 7.73 -0.61 -7.53
C VAL A 8 9.26 -0.61 -7.39
N ALA A 9 9.79 -0.59 -6.17
CA ALA A 9 11.25 -0.64 -5.93
C ALA A 9 11.88 -1.92 -6.49
N THR A 10 11.18 -3.05 -6.34
CA THR A 10 11.61 -4.34 -6.89
C THR A 10 11.65 -4.30 -8.41
N GLN A 11 10.63 -3.74 -9.06
CA GLN A 11 10.60 -3.56 -10.52
C GLN A 11 11.64 -2.55 -11.02
N ALA A 12 12.04 -1.59 -10.19
CA ALA A 12 13.11 -0.64 -10.51
C ALA A 12 14.50 -1.27 -10.46
N GLY A 13 14.64 -2.46 -9.86
CA GLY A 13 15.94 -3.07 -9.59
C GLY A 13 16.66 -2.38 -8.44
N LEU A 14 15.92 -1.74 -7.52
CA LEU A 14 16.45 -1.08 -6.32
C LEU A 14 16.50 -2.02 -5.11
N THR A 15 16.16 -3.29 -5.31
CA THR A 15 16.29 -4.35 -4.30
C THR A 15 17.68 -4.98 -4.41
N LYS A 16 18.44 -4.94 -3.32
CA LYS A 16 19.76 -5.57 -3.21
C LYS A 16 19.65 -7.10 -3.17
N THR A 17 20.78 -7.77 -3.37
CA THR A 17 20.89 -9.25 -3.39
C THR A 17 20.51 -9.90 -2.07
N ASP A 18 20.51 -9.15 -0.97
CA ASP A 18 20.07 -9.56 0.37
C ASP A 18 18.56 -9.41 0.61
N GLY A 19 17.80 -8.96 -0.41
CA GLY A 19 16.37 -8.68 -0.30
C GLY A 19 16.03 -7.33 0.32
N THR A 20 17.02 -6.50 0.67
CA THR A 20 16.79 -5.16 1.23
C THR A 20 16.64 -4.12 0.13
N ILE A 21 15.71 -3.18 0.31
CA ILE A 21 15.53 -2.08 -0.64
C ILE A 21 16.51 -0.96 -0.30
N GLU A 22 17.23 -0.48 -1.32
CA GLU A 22 18.16 0.63 -1.16
C GLU A 22 17.43 1.89 -0.66
N ASN A 23 17.93 2.49 0.42
CA ASN A 23 17.39 3.73 1.00
C ASN A 23 15.90 3.66 1.41
N LEU A 24 15.39 2.49 1.81
CA LEU A 24 13.98 2.31 2.22
C LEU A 24 13.51 3.33 3.28
N ASP A 25 14.33 3.62 4.30
CA ASP A 25 14.00 4.63 5.33
C ASP A 25 13.81 6.03 4.73
N ARG A 26 14.67 6.43 3.78
CA ARG A 26 14.53 7.72 3.09
C ARG A 26 13.28 7.74 2.21
N ALA A 27 12.97 6.64 1.54
CA ALA A 27 11.77 6.50 0.73
C ALA A 27 10.49 6.59 1.57
N LEU A 28 10.45 5.92 2.73
CA LEU A 28 9.33 5.98 3.68
C LEU A 28 9.17 7.37 4.31
N LYS A 29 10.28 8.06 4.59
CA LYS A 29 10.25 9.47 5.04
C LYS A 29 9.70 10.40 3.95
N ALA A 30 10.09 10.21 2.70
CA ALA A 30 9.54 10.98 1.58
C ALA A 30 8.03 10.74 1.38
N ASP A 31 7.58 9.47 1.45
CA ASP A 31 6.16 9.08 1.38
C ASP A 31 5.35 9.74 2.51
N SER A 32 5.86 9.67 3.75
CA SER A 32 5.19 10.26 4.91
C SER A 32 5.13 11.79 4.84
N THR A 33 6.23 12.44 4.49
CA THR A 33 6.29 13.91 4.39
C THR A 33 5.42 14.44 3.25
N SER A 34 5.41 13.77 2.10
CA SER A 34 4.50 14.12 0.99
C SER A 34 3.03 13.90 1.34
N SER A 35 2.69 12.84 2.08
CA SER A 35 1.34 12.62 2.61
C SER A 35 0.90 13.72 3.58
N VAL A 36 1.77 14.12 4.50
CA VAL A 36 1.47 15.23 5.44
C VAL A 36 1.29 16.54 4.68
N ALA A 37 2.18 16.85 3.74
CA ALA A 37 2.08 18.04 2.91
C ALA A 37 0.79 18.03 2.06
N GLY A 38 0.43 16.87 1.48
CA GLY A 38 -0.81 16.70 0.73
C GLY A 38 -2.05 16.89 1.59
N ALA A 39 -2.07 16.33 2.80
CA ALA A 39 -3.16 16.47 3.74
C ALA A 39 -3.38 17.94 4.16
N LEU A 40 -2.31 18.72 4.33
CA LEU A 40 -2.40 20.17 4.61
C LEU A 40 -3.08 20.95 3.47
N VAL A 41 -2.94 20.47 2.23
CA VAL A 41 -3.57 21.06 1.04
C VAL A 41 -4.98 20.44 0.80
N GLY A 42 -5.42 19.50 1.63
CA GLY A 42 -6.72 18.83 1.53
C GLY A 42 -6.75 17.63 0.56
N CYS A 43 -5.59 17.13 0.13
CA CYS A 43 -5.49 15.93 -0.69
C CYS A 43 -5.49 14.65 0.15
N ALA A 44 -5.90 13.54 -0.47
CA ALA A 44 -5.70 12.21 0.11
C ALA A 44 -4.21 11.89 0.26
N PRO A 45 -3.82 10.97 1.18
CA PRO A 45 -2.44 10.55 1.36
C PRO A 45 -1.79 10.13 0.03
N VAL A 46 -0.60 10.66 -0.23
CA VAL A 46 0.15 10.39 -1.47
C VAL A 46 0.96 9.12 -1.28
N THR A 47 0.99 8.25 -2.28
CA THR A 47 1.70 6.97 -2.23
C THR A 47 2.24 6.57 -3.60
N SER A 48 3.25 5.70 -3.62
CA SER A 48 3.67 5.02 -4.85
C SER A 48 2.56 4.12 -5.40
N TYR A 49 2.30 4.20 -6.70
CA TYR A 49 1.29 3.41 -7.42
C TYR A 49 1.92 2.21 -8.12
N VAL A 50 1.20 1.09 -8.20
CA VAL A 50 1.71 -0.14 -8.83
C VAL A 50 1.91 0.05 -10.33
N GLU A 51 1.10 0.89 -10.95
CA GLU A 51 1.16 1.29 -12.35
C GLU A 51 2.44 2.06 -12.66
N SER A 52 3.07 2.68 -11.66
CA SER A 52 4.40 3.29 -11.84
C SER A 52 5.47 2.25 -12.19
N ALA A 53 5.24 0.96 -11.89
CA ALA A 53 6.13 -0.12 -12.34
C ALA A 53 6.21 -0.19 -13.87
N ALA A 54 5.14 0.13 -14.61
CA ALA A 54 5.17 0.17 -16.07
C ALA A 54 6.07 1.30 -16.58
N GLY A 55 6.03 2.47 -15.93
CA GLY A 55 6.93 3.58 -16.25
C GLY A 55 8.40 3.26 -15.94
N VAL A 56 8.63 2.53 -14.86
CA VAL A 56 9.95 2.00 -14.47
C VAL A 56 10.47 0.97 -15.48
N ALA A 57 9.60 0.06 -15.94
CA ALA A 57 9.92 -0.93 -16.98
C ALA A 57 10.25 -0.27 -18.33
N ALA A 58 9.60 0.85 -18.64
CA ALA A 58 9.92 1.69 -19.80
C ALA A 58 11.22 2.51 -19.64
N GLY A 59 11.96 2.35 -18.54
CA GLY A 59 13.25 3.00 -18.29
C GLY A 59 13.20 4.21 -17.35
N GLY A 60 12.01 4.57 -16.84
CA GLY A 60 11.82 5.71 -15.94
C GLY A 60 12.27 5.45 -14.50
N LYS A 61 13.57 5.24 -14.29
CA LYS A 61 14.16 4.84 -12.99
C LYS A 61 14.68 6.00 -12.14
N THR A 62 14.52 7.24 -12.57
CA THR A 62 15.08 8.42 -11.89
C THR A 62 13.99 9.30 -11.28
N GLY A 63 14.30 10.07 -10.24
CA GLY A 63 13.34 11.02 -9.66
C GLY A 63 12.88 12.10 -10.65
N LEU A 64 13.66 12.37 -11.70
CA LEU A 64 13.29 13.33 -12.74
C LEU A 64 12.03 12.91 -13.50
N THR A 65 11.81 11.61 -13.71
CA THR A 65 10.58 11.13 -14.36
C THR A 65 9.37 11.39 -13.47
N ALA A 66 9.49 11.17 -12.16
CA ALA A 66 8.42 11.49 -11.20
C ALA A 66 8.11 13.00 -11.18
N CYS A 67 9.14 13.87 -11.21
CA CYS A 67 8.94 15.32 -11.29
C CYS A 67 8.27 15.75 -12.60
N ALA A 68 8.70 15.19 -13.73
CA ALA A 68 8.11 15.48 -15.03
C ALA A 68 6.63 15.05 -15.10
N VAL A 69 6.33 13.83 -14.63
CA VAL A 69 4.95 13.33 -14.53
C VAL A 69 4.12 14.24 -13.61
N GLY A 70 4.64 14.63 -12.45
CA GLY A 70 3.97 15.56 -11.54
C GLY A 70 3.64 16.92 -12.19
N MET A 71 4.59 17.49 -12.93
CA MET A 71 4.38 18.76 -13.65
C MET A 71 3.33 18.61 -14.76
N LEU A 72 3.32 17.50 -15.49
CA LEU A 72 2.31 17.19 -16.49
C LEU A 72 0.92 17.02 -15.84
N PHE A 73 0.84 16.39 -14.66
CA PHE A 73 -0.42 16.28 -13.90
C PHE A 73 -0.92 17.65 -13.42
N LEU A 74 -0.04 18.57 -13.03
CA LEU A 74 -0.42 19.95 -12.73
C LEU A 74 -0.98 20.67 -13.96
N ALA A 75 -0.36 20.48 -15.14
CA ALA A 75 -0.88 21.02 -16.40
C ALA A 75 -2.24 20.38 -16.78
N MET A 76 -2.44 19.11 -16.45
CA MET A 76 -3.71 18.39 -16.69
C MET A 76 -4.88 18.95 -15.88
N ILE A 77 -4.66 19.73 -14.81
CA ILE A 77 -5.76 20.37 -14.06
C ILE A 77 -6.60 21.27 -14.96
N PHE A 78 -5.98 21.96 -15.94
CA PHE A 78 -6.71 22.77 -16.92
C PHE A 78 -7.57 21.92 -17.89
N PHE A 79 -7.17 20.67 -18.11
CA PHE A 79 -7.87 19.70 -18.95
C PHE A 79 -8.76 18.73 -18.14
N ALA A 80 -8.83 18.88 -16.82
CA ALA A 80 -9.70 18.10 -15.95
C ALA A 80 -11.17 18.01 -16.42
N PRO A 81 -11.81 19.09 -16.94
CA PRO A 81 -13.18 18.97 -17.43
C PRO A 81 -13.31 18.02 -18.64
N LEU A 82 -12.28 17.90 -19.49
CA LEU A 82 -12.27 16.91 -20.57
C LEU A 82 -12.25 15.48 -20.03
N ALA A 83 -11.51 15.22 -18.96
CA ALA A 83 -11.47 13.91 -18.31
C ALA A 83 -12.83 13.52 -17.70
N SER A 84 -13.60 14.49 -17.18
CA SER A 84 -14.94 14.23 -16.62
C SER A 84 -15.99 13.83 -17.67
N MET A 85 -15.73 14.03 -18.96
CA MET A 85 -16.62 13.56 -20.03
C MET A 85 -16.53 12.05 -20.27
N ILE A 86 -15.48 11.40 -19.76
CA ILE A 86 -15.25 9.97 -19.96
C ILE A 86 -16.25 9.18 -19.11
N PRO A 87 -17.09 8.33 -19.71
CA PRO A 87 -18.04 7.54 -18.94
C PRO A 87 -17.34 6.55 -18.00
N PRO A 88 -17.89 6.29 -16.80
CA PRO A 88 -17.24 5.41 -15.80
C PRO A 88 -17.01 3.98 -16.30
N PHE A 89 -17.85 3.48 -17.20
CA PHE A 89 -17.70 2.15 -17.80
C PHE A 89 -16.45 2.04 -18.68
N ALA A 90 -15.96 3.15 -19.25
CA ALA A 90 -14.77 3.15 -20.09
C ALA A 90 -13.49 2.95 -19.24
N THR A 91 -13.48 3.43 -17.99
CA THR A 91 -12.33 3.28 -17.08
C THR A 91 -12.34 1.96 -16.31
N ALA A 92 -13.46 1.23 -16.30
CA ALA A 92 -13.60 -0.01 -15.53
C ALA A 92 -12.58 -1.09 -15.93
N GLY A 93 -12.27 -1.23 -17.22
CA GLY A 93 -11.28 -2.19 -17.70
C GLY A 93 -9.87 -1.91 -17.15
N ALA A 94 -9.48 -0.64 -17.08
CA ALA A 94 -8.21 -0.23 -16.48
C ALA A 94 -8.17 -0.55 -14.99
N LEU A 95 -9.24 -0.26 -14.24
CA LEU A 95 -9.34 -0.57 -12.82
C LEU A 95 -9.28 -2.09 -12.55
N LEU A 96 -9.91 -2.91 -13.39
CA LEU A 96 -9.84 -4.36 -13.28
C LEU A 96 -8.41 -4.87 -13.47
N TYR A 97 -7.70 -4.34 -14.48
CA TYR A 97 -6.31 -4.70 -14.73
C TYR A 97 -5.40 -4.30 -13.56
N VAL A 98 -5.58 -3.11 -13.00
CA VAL A 98 -4.85 -2.66 -11.80
C VAL A 98 -5.13 -3.58 -10.61
N ALA A 99 -6.39 -3.97 -10.39
CA ALA A 99 -6.75 -4.90 -9.32
C ALA A 99 -6.05 -6.26 -9.47
N LEU A 100 -5.95 -6.79 -10.71
CA LEU A 100 -5.21 -8.02 -11.00
C LEU A 100 -3.72 -7.87 -10.69
N LEU A 101 -3.11 -6.73 -11.06
CA LEU A 101 -1.72 -6.45 -10.72
C LEU A 101 -1.50 -6.37 -9.21
N MET A 102 -2.40 -5.74 -8.46
CA MET A 102 -2.28 -5.68 -7.00
C MET A 102 -2.44 -7.07 -6.35
N MET A 103 -3.30 -7.92 -6.90
CA MET A 103 -3.53 -9.29 -6.40
C MET A 103 -2.30 -10.20 -6.60
N SER A 104 -1.43 -9.90 -7.58
CA SER A 104 -0.17 -10.65 -7.79
C SER A 104 0.74 -10.67 -6.55
N GLY A 105 0.66 -9.64 -5.71
CA GLY A 105 1.42 -9.55 -4.45
C GLY A 105 1.13 -10.71 -3.48
N MET A 106 -0.02 -11.37 -3.58
CA MET A 106 -0.35 -12.55 -2.77
C MET A 106 0.63 -13.71 -2.97
N GLN A 107 1.32 -13.78 -4.10
CA GLN A 107 2.31 -14.83 -4.37
C GLN A 107 3.51 -14.77 -3.41
N HIS A 108 3.78 -13.61 -2.81
CA HIS A 108 4.86 -13.40 -1.86
C HIS A 108 4.48 -13.73 -0.41
N LEU A 109 3.25 -14.18 -0.15
CA LEU A 109 2.84 -14.60 1.19
C LEU A 109 3.50 -15.94 1.58
N THR A 110 3.87 -16.08 2.85
CA THR A 110 4.41 -17.31 3.41
C THR A 110 3.30 -18.33 3.61
N TRP A 111 3.11 -19.23 2.65
CA TRP A 111 2.06 -20.27 2.70
C TRP A 111 2.31 -21.36 3.75
N SER A 112 3.53 -21.45 4.29
CA SER A 112 3.93 -22.48 5.26
C SER A 112 3.60 -22.15 6.71
N ASP A 113 3.45 -20.87 7.08
CA ASP A 113 3.11 -20.48 8.46
C ASP A 113 1.64 -19.99 8.55
N PRO A 114 0.72 -20.79 9.12
CA PRO A 114 -0.68 -20.40 9.26
C PRO A 114 -0.86 -19.18 10.17
N THR A 115 0.09 -18.87 11.06
CA THR A 115 0.03 -17.69 11.94
C THR A 115 0.27 -16.38 11.20
N GLU A 116 0.83 -16.43 9.99
CA GLU A 116 0.99 -15.25 9.11
C GLU A 116 -0.02 -15.26 7.97
N LEU A 117 -0.32 -16.45 7.42
CA LEU A 117 -1.24 -16.62 6.31
C LEU A 117 -2.69 -16.26 6.69
N LEU A 118 -3.20 -16.77 7.82
CA LEU A 118 -4.58 -16.54 8.24
C LEU A 118 -4.91 -15.05 8.45
N PRO A 119 -4.08 -14.25 9.17
CA PRO A 119 -4.28 -12.81 9.27
C PRO A 119 -4.25 -12.09 7.94
N ALA A 120 -3.34 -12.46 7.04
CA ALA A 120 -3.25 -11.85 5.71
C ALA A 120 -4.51 -12.10 4.88
N LEU A 121 -5.00 -13.34 4.85
CA LEU A 121 -6.24 -13.71 4.15
C LEU A 121 -7.46 -13.03 4.78
N LEU A 122 -7.53 -12.99 6.12
CA LEU A 122 -8.60 -12.29 6.83
C LEU A 122 -8.63 -10.80 6.46
N THR A 123 -7.47 -10.17 6.36
CA THR A 123 -7.36 -8.77 5.93
C THR A 123 -7.93 -8.57 4.53
N ILE A 124 -7.55 -9.44 3.58
CA ILE A 124 -8.00 -9.37 2.18
C ILE A 124 -9.53 -9.46 2.09
N ILE A 125 -10.16 -10.30 2.90
CA ILE A 125 -11.62 -10.49 2.92
C ILE A 125 -12.33 -9.36 3.70
N MET A 126 -11.75 -8.91 4.81
CA MET A 126 -12.39 -7.92 5.69
C MET A 126 -12.40 -6.52 5.11
N VAL A 127 -11.42 -6.15 4.28
CA VAL A 127 -11.40 -4.83 3.62
C VAL A 127 -12.66 -4.57 2.76
N PRO A 128 -13.02 -5.43 1.79
CA PRO A 128 -14.24 -5.24 1.01
C PRO A 128 -15.49 -5.43 1.86
N LEU A 129 -15.50 -6.40 2.79
CA LEU A 129 -16.67 -6.69 3.61
C LEU A 129 -17.03 -5.55 4.59
N SER A 130 -16.02 -4.86 5.10
CA SER A 130 -16.20 -3.74 6.04
C SER A 130 -16.47 -2.40 5.33
N PHE A 131 -16.44 -2.37 4.00
CA PHE A 131 -16.48 -1.14 3.17
C PHE A 131 -15.47 -0.06 3.62
N SER A 132 -14.41 -0.47 4.33
CA SER A 132 -13.44 0.40 4.96
C SER A 132 -12.10 -0.31 5.04
N ILE A 133 -11.12 0.23 4.31
CA ILE A 133 -9.74 -0.28 4.30
C ILE A 133 -9.16 -0.26 5.71
N ALA A 134 -9.41 0.81 6.48
CA ALA A 134 -8.90 0.97 7.83
C ALA A 134 -9.43 -0.12 8.78
N ASN A 135 -10.73 -0.42 8.71
CA ASN A 135 -11.34 -1.45 9.56
C ASN A 135 -10.86 -2.86 9.17
N GLY A 136 -10.72 -3.13 7.86
CA GLY A 136 -10.20 -4.40 7.39
C GLY A 136 -8.74 -4.65 7.82
N ILE A 137 -7.88 -3.63 7.71
CA ILE A 137 -6.50 -3.69 8.19
C ILE A 137 -6.45 -3.88 9.72
N ALA A 138 -7.30 -3.17 10.46
CA ALA A 138 -7.38 -3.31 11.91
C ALA A 138 -7.74 -4.74 12.35
N ALA A 139 -8.77 -5.34 11.72
CA ALA A 139 -9.16 -6.73 11.98
C ALA A 139 -8.02 -7.72 11.64
N GLY A 140 -7.30 -7.46 10.54
CA GLY A 140 -6.10 -8.20 10.17
C GLY A 140 -5.00 -8.18 11.22
N PHE A 141 -4.63 -6.99 11.69
CA PHE A 141 -3.60 -6.81 12.72
C PHE A 141 -3.99 -7.43 14.07
N LEU A 142 -5.26 -7.28 14.49
CA LEU A 142 -5.75 -7.91 15.71
C LEU A 142 -5.66 -9.44 15.62
N SER A 143 -6.09 -10.00 14.48
CA SER A 143 -5.99 -11.44 14.23
C SER A 143 -4.54 -11.93 14.23
N TYR A 144 -3.61 -11.17 13.65
CA TYR A 144 -2.17 -11.48 13.67
C TYR A 144 -1.62 -11.59 15.10
N VAL A 145 -1.85 -10.57 15.93
CA VAL A 145 -1.37 -10.59 17.31
C VAL A 145 -2.04 -11.70 18.11
N LEU A 146 -3.36 -11.88 17.97
CA LEU A 146 -4.11 -12.92 18.65
C LEU A 146 -3.60 -14.33 18.29
N LEU A 147 -3.41 -14.62 17.00
CA LEU A 147 -2.94 -15.93 16.54
C LEU A 147 -1.50 -16.21 16.96
N LYS A 148 -0.60 -15.23 16.90
CA LYS A 148 0.79 -15.39 17.38
C LYS A 148 0.84 -15.62 18.90
N VAL A 149 -0.04 -14.98 19.67
CA VAL A 149 -0.16 -15.20 21.13
C VAL A 149 -0.68 -16.60 21.42
N ILE A 150 -1.76 -17.03 20.76
CA ILE A 150 -2.34 -18.39 20.94
C ILE A 150 -1.34 -19.47 20.53
N ALA A 151 -0.57 -19.25 19.46
CA ALA A 151 0.46 -20.17 19.00
C ALA A 151 1.73 -20.20 19.88
N GLY A 152 1.77 -19.44 20.99
CA GLY A 152 2.93 -19.37 21.87
C GLY A 152 4.14 -18.62 21.29
N LYS A 153 3.98 -17.99 20.12
CA LYS A 153 5.02 -17.23 19.39
C LYS A 153 4.92 -15.73 19.67
N ALA A 154 4.54 -15.34 20.88
CA ALA A 154 4.35 -13.93 21.25
C ALA A 154 5.65 -13.10 21.15
N SER A 155 6.81 -13.74 21.26
CA SER A 155 8.14 -13.13 21.10
C SER A 155 8.46 -12.69 19.67
N ASP A 156 7.80 -13.27 18.66
CA ASP A 156 8.00 -12.92 17.25
C ASP A 156 7.27 -11.62 16.87
N VAL A 157 6.35 -11.15 17.72
CA VAL A 157 5.54 -9.97 17.46
C VAL A 157 6.35 -8.73 17.82
N SER A 158 6.61 -7.87 16.83
CA SER A 158 7.32 -6.61 17.06
C SER A 158 6.57 -5.70 18.04
N ALA A 159 7.31 -4.89 18.80
CA ALA A 159 6.73 -3.90 19.71
C ALA A 159 5.76 -2.95 18.99
N ALA A 160 6.05 -2.60 17.73
CA ALA A 160 5.17 -1.77 16.90
C ALA A 160 3.83 -2.46 16.60
N ALA A 161 3.84 -3.76 16.29
CA ALA A 161 2.61 -4.51 16.05
C ALA A 161 1.72 -4.59 17.30
N TRP A 162 2.32 -4.73 18.49
CA TRP A 162 1.61 -4.66 19.77
C TRP A 162 0.96 -3.30 20.02
N VAL A 163 1.70 -2.21 19.79
CA VAL A 163 1.15 -0.85 19.92
C VAL A 163 -0.01 -0.63 18.96
N MET A 164 0.13 -1.05 17.70
CA MET A 164 -0.94 -0.93 16.70
C MET A 164 -2.18 -1.73 17.08
N ALA A 165 -2.02 -2.96 17.57
CA ALA A 165 -3.14 -3.77 18.04
C ALA A 165 -3.87 -3.11 19.21
N LEU A 166 -3.14 -2.51 20.15
CA LEU A 166 -3.73 -1.80 21.29
C LEU A 166 -4.50 -0.55 20.84
N ILE A 167 -3.96 0.22 19.90
CA ILE A 167 -4.64 1.39 19.30
C ILE A 167 -5.93 0.97 18.60
N PHE A 168 -5.89 -0.09 17.79
CA PHE A 168 -7.09 -0.59 17.09
C PHE A 168 -8.11 -1.19 18.05
N MET A 169 -7.68 -1.87 19.11
CA MET A 169 -8.57 -2.38 20.14
C MET A 169 -9.26 -1.24 20.89
N ALA A 170 -8.53 -0.18 21.24
CA ALA A 170 -9.10 1.02 21.82
C ALA A 170 -10.12 1.66 20.85
N ARG A 171 -9.79 1.78 19.56
CA ARG A 171 -10.73 2.31 18.55
C ARG A 171 -12.06 1.55 18.55
N PHE A 172 -12.04 0.22 18.53
CA PHE A 172 -13.28 -0.59 18.55
C PHE A 172 -14.00 -0.61 19.90
N ALA A 173 -13.30 -0.28 21.00
CA ALA A 173 -13.91 -0.20 22.32
C ALA A 173 -14.58 1.16 22.60
N PHE A 174 -14.07 2.24 22.01
CA PHE A 174 -14.55 3.61 22.23
C PHE A 174 -15.42 4.18 21.10
N VAL A 175 -15.44 3.55 19.92
CA VAL A 175 -16.24 3.93 18.74
C VAL A 175 -17.20 2.80 18.41
#